data_AF-A0A2N9F9U5-F1
#
_entry.id   AF-A0A2N9F9U5-F1
#
_cell.length_a   1.000
_cell.length_b   1.000
_cell.length_c   1.000
_cell.angle_alpha   90.00
_cell.angle_beta   90.00
_cell.angle_gamma   90.00
#
_symmetry.space_group_name_H-M   'P 1'
#
loop_
_entity.id
_entity.type
_entity.pdbx_description
1 polymer ?
#
loop_
_entity_poly.entity_id
_entity_poly.type
_entity_poly.pdbx_seq_one_letter_code
_entity_poly.pdbx_strand_id
1 'polypeptide(L)'
;MKDPSAMENSETTRTRSFSCDALTTTLCNSIQALGRGFDVTSDIRLLYCKGAPGSRLVHLEEDNTRDLVVSDGVVVPNVPVEIHCSMGKTAIERKSVCTFHEVVS
;
A
#
# COMPACT_ATOMS: atom_id res chain seq x y z
N MET A 1 47.26 -13.68 16.59
CA MET A 1 46.57 -12.99 15.47
C MET A 1 45.19 -12.56 15.96
N LYS A 2 44.75 -11.36 15.63
CA LYS A 2 43.39 -10.85 15.92
C LYS A 2 42.61 -10.96 14.61
N ASP A 3 41.53 -11.73 14.59
CA ASP A 3 40.72 -11.93 13.39
C ASP A 3 40.04 -10.60 12.97
N PRO A 4 40.13 -10.15 11.71
CA PRO A 4 39.65 -8.81 11.34
C PRO A 4 38.15 -8.67 10.98
N SER A 5 37.28 -9.66 11.18
CA SER A 5 35.97 -9.69 10.50
C SER A 5 34.76 -9.05 11.22
N ALA A 6 34.95 -8.12 12.16
CA ALA A 6 33.85 -7.49 12.90
C ALA A 6 33.46 -6.09 12.37
N MET A 7 33.35 -5.90 11.06
CA MET A 7 32.92 -4.64 10.44
C MET A 7 31.95 -4.86 9.26
N GLU A 8 30.93 -5.70 9.44
CA GLU A 8 29.82 -5.77 8.48
C GLU A 8 28.55 -6.24 9.21
N ASN A 9 27.74 -5.32 9.77
CA ASN A 9 26.33 -5.64 10.10
C ASN A 9 25.43 -4.47 10.54
N SER A 10 25.96 -3.26 10.72
CA SER A 10 25.16 -2.13 11.24
C SER A 10 24.32 -1.43 10.16
N GLU A 11 24.84 -1.31 8.93
CA GLU A 11 24.11 -0.70 7.80
C GLU A 11 23.04 -1.62 7.25
N THR A 12 23.37 -2.88 6.91
CA THR A 12 22.45 -3.87 6.33
C THR A 12 21.22 -4.12 7.20
N THR A 13 21.40 -4.22 8.52
CA THR A 13 20.31 -4.42 9.49
C THR A 13 19.43 -3.18 9.64
N ARG A 14 20.02 -1.97 9.68
CA ARG A 14 19.27 -0.70 9.71
C ARG A 14 18.49 -0.47 8.42
N THR A 15 19.09 -0.69 7.26
CA THR A 15 18.40 -0.51 5.98
C THR A 15 17.20 -1.44 5.84
N ARG A 16 17.29 -2.69 6.33
CA ARG A 16 16.16 -3.62 6.36
C ARG A 16 15.07 -3.19 7.35
N SER A 17 15.42 -2.69 8.54
CA SER A 17 14.44 -2.21 9.51
C SER A 17 13.70 -0.96 9.00
N PHE A 18 14.41 0.02 8.43
CA PHE A 18 13.78 1.22 7.84
C PHE A 18 12.86 0.89 6.66
N SER A 19 13.25 -0.07 5.81
CA SER A 19 12.41 -0.56 4.71
C SER A 19 11.14 -1.24 5.21
N CYS A 20 11.22 -2.01 6.31
CA CYS A 20 10.05 -2.68 6.91
C CYS A 20 9.06 -1.67 7.49
N ASP A 21 9.55 -0.63 8.16
CA ASP A 21 8.70 0.43 8.74
C ASP A 21 7.98 1.24 7.65
N ALA A 22 8.71 1.61 6.59
CA ALA A 22 8.12 2.32 5.44
C ALA A 22 7.10 1.46 4.69
N LEU A 23 7.39 0.16 4.50
CA LEU A 23 6.47 -0.79 3.89
C LEU A 23 5.20 -0.96 4.74
N THR A 24 5.36 -1.22 6.04
CA THR A 24 4.26 -1.38 6.99
C THR A 24 3.38 -0.13 7.02
N THR A 25 3.99 1.06 7.05
CA THR A 25 3.27 2.34 6.99
C THR A 25 2.47 2.46 5.70
N THR A 26 3.08 2.12 4.56
CA THR A 26 2.41 2.17 3.25
C THR A 26 1.23 1.20 3.19
N LEU A 27 1.38 -0.02 3.73
CA LEU A 27 0.31 -1.01 3.78
C LEU A 27 -0.84 -0.55 4.67
N CYS A 28 -0.55 -0.06 5.89
CA CYS A 28 -1.56 0.50 6.79
C CYS A 28 -2.33 1.65 6.15
N ASN A 29 -1.62 2.57 5.48
CA ASN A 29 -2.24 3.68 4.76
C ASN A 29 -3.11 3.20 3.60
N SER A 30 -2.70 2.12 2.91
CA SER A 30 -3.48 1.51 1.84
C SER A 30 -4.81 0.95 2.35
N ILE A 31 -4.80 0.23 3.48
CA ILE A 31 -6.03 -0.30 4.11
C ILE A 31 -6.96 0.83 4.56
N GLN A 32 -6.40 1.88 5.19
CA GLN A 32 -7.17 3.05 5.61
C GLN A 32 -7.75 3.84 4.43
N ALA A 33 -7.16 3.74 3.24
CA ALA A 33 -7.63 4.41 2.05
C ALA A 33 -8.81 3.72 1.36
N LEU A 34 -9.06 2.44 1.63
CA LEU A 34 -10.17 1.71 1.02
C LEU A 34 -11.51 2.38 1.29
N GLY A 35 -12.32 2.56 0.24
CA GLY A 35 -13.61 3.23 0.36
C GLY A 35 -13.56 4.75 0.53
N ARG A 36 -12.38 5.37 0.59
CA ARG A 36 -12.27 6.84 0.53
C ARG A 36 -12.57 7.35 -0.87
N GLY A 37 -13.13 8.55 -0.95
CA GLY A 37 -13.33 9.22 -2.24
C GLY A 37 -12.01 9.64 -2.88
N PHE A 38 -12.02 9.83 -4.19
CA PHE A 38 -10.95 10.51 -4.93
C PHE A 38 -11.58 11.41 -5.99
N ASP A 39 -10.81 12.38 -6.46
CA ASP A 39 -11.22 13.24 -7.57
C ASP A 39 -10.64 12.64 -8.86
N VAL A 40 -11.52 12.26 -9.79
CA VAL A 40 -11.14 11.63 -11.06
C VAL A 40 -10.30 12.53 -11.96
N THR A 41 -10.40 13.85 -11.78
CA THR A 41 -9.58 14.84 -12.49
C THR A 41 -8.22 15.06 -11.83
N SER A 42 -8.07 14.56 -10.60
CA SER A 42 -6.84 14.57 -9.82
C SER A 42 -6.13 13.20 -9.86
N ASP A 43 -4.98 13.12 -9.21
CA ASP A 43 -4.18 11.91 -9.10
C ASP A 43 -4.82 10.88 -8.14
N ILE A 44 -4.77 9.59 -8.50
CA ILE A 44 -5.37 8.48 -7.73
C ILE A 44 -4.43 7.87 -6.68
N ARG A 45 -3.19 8.37 -6.56
CA ARG A 45 -2.26 7.92 -5.51
C ARG A 45 -2.84 8.16 -4.13
N LEU A 46 -2.48 7.29 -3.17
CA LEU A 46 -2.97 7.30 -1.78
C LEU A 46 -2.90 8.69 -1.10
N LEU A 47 -1.89 9.51 -1.44
CA LEU A 47 -1.70 10.86 -0.91
C LEU A 47 -2.89 11.80 -1.19
N TYR A 48 -3.66 11.53 -2.25
CA TYR A 48 -4.74 12.41 -2.73
C TYR A 48 -6.14 11.88 -2.41
N CYS A 49 -6.25 10.74 -1.72
CA CYS A 49 -7.53 10.25 -1.21
C CYS A 49 -8.22 11.34 -0.36
N LYS A 50 -9.52 11.50 -0.57
CA LYS A 50 -10.37 12.55 0.02
C LYS A 50 -11.14 12.05 1.25
N GLY A 51 -11.73 12.97 1.99
CA GLY A 51 -12.43 12.70 3.24
C GLY A 51 -11.51 12.77 4.47
N ALA A 52 -12.11 12.88 5.64
CA ALA A 52 -11.40 12.88 6.92
C ALA A 52 -10.76 11.49 7.18
N PRO A 53 -9.70 11.41 8.02
CA PRO A 53 -9.20 10.12 8.51
C PRO A 53 -10.34 9.25 9.05
N GLY A 54 -10.39 7.98 8.65
CA GLY A 54 -11.45 7.03 9.04
C GLY A 54 -12.80 7.20 8.31
N SER A 55 -13.00 8.25 7.50
CA SER A 55 -14.23 8.38 6.72
C SER A 55 -14.21 7.48 5.47
N ARG A 56 -15.32 6.81 5.18
CA ARG A 56 -15.48 5.94 4.00
C ARG A 56 -16.85 6.20 3.35
N LEU A 57 -16.89 6.09 2.02
CA LEU A 57 -18.11 6.16 1.22
C LEU A 57 -18.84 4.80 1.13
N VAL A 58 -18.16 3.73 1.51
CA VAL A 58 -18.70 2.37 1.57
C VAL A 58 -18.53 1.83 2.98
N HIS A 59 -19.45 0.94 3.37
CA HIS A 59 -19.36 0.22 4.63
C HIS A 59 -18.31 -0.90 4.51
N LEU A 60 -17.50 -1.04 5.54
CA LEU A 60 -16.61 -2.19 5.77
C LEU A 60 -16.94 -2.74 7.15
N GLU A 61 -16.98 -4.06 7.27
CA GLU A 61 -17.24 -4.73 8.55
C GLU A 61 -15.99 -4.69 9.43
N GLU A 62 -15.95 -3.77 10.41
CA GLU A 62 -14.77 -3.54 11.26
C GLU A 62 -14.76 -4.41 12.53
N ASP A 63 -15.86 -5.09 12.88
CA ASP A 63 -15.91 -5.96 14.06
C ASP A 63 -15.29 -7.34 13.80
N ASN A 64 -15.26 -7.78 12.54
CA ASN A 64 -14.68 -9.05 12.13
C ASN A 64 -13.35 -8.86 11.38
N THR A 65 -12.24 -8.93 12.11
CA THR A 65 -10.90 -8.65 11.59
C THR A 65 -9.92 -9.80 11.77
N ARG A 66 -8.81 -9.74 11.02
CA ARG A 66 -7.69 -10.70 11.08
C ARG A 66 -6.35 -10.01 10.83
N ASP A 67 -5.28 -10.70 11.18
CA ASP A 67 -3.94 -10.34 10.76
C ASP A 67 -3.75 -10.66 9.27
N LEU A 68 -3.48 -9.62 8.48
CA LEU A 68 -3.17 -9.75 7.07
C LEU A 68 -1.67 -9.91 6.90
N VAL A 69 -1.25 -11.13 6.55
CA VAL A 69 0.14 -11.42 6.18
C VAL A 69 0.36 -11.07 4.71
N VAL A 70 1.31 -10.18 4.47
CA VAL A 70 1.76 -9.77 3.13
C VAL A 70 3.09 -10.48 2.82
N SER A 71 3.50 -10.49 1.54
CA SER A 71 4.81 -10.99 1.12
C SER A 71 5.95 -10.47 2.02
N ASP A 72 7.00 -11.27 2.15
CA ASP A 72 8.17 -11.01 3.00
C ASP A 72 7.90 -11.03 4.52
N GLY A 73 6.75 -11.57 4.93
CA GLY A 73 6.44 -11.83 6.34
C GLY A 73 5.96 -10.60 7.12
N VAL A 74 5.62 -9.51 6.42
CA VAL A 74 5.05 -8.32 7.05
C VAL A 74 3.59 -8.58 7.43
N VAL A 75 3.23 -8.19 8.65
CA VAL A 75 1.89 -8.41 9.22
C VAL A 75 1.21 -7.06 9.44
N VAL A 76 0.01 -6.93 8.88
CA VAL A 76 -0.88 -5.78 9.12
C VAL A 76 -2.04 -6.27 9.99
N PRO A 77 -2.15 -5.82 11.26
CA PRO A 77 -3.18 -6.31 12.17
C PRO A 77 -4.54 -5.65 11.91
N ASN A 78 -5.59 -6.27 12.46
CA ASN A 78 -6.96 -5.72 12.51
C ASN A 78 -7.52 -5.32 11.14
N VAL A 79 -7.24 -6.11 10.10
CA VAL A 79 -7.78 -5.89 8.75
C VAL A 79 -9.12 -6.63 8.63
N PRO A 80 -10.20 -5.99 8.13
CA PRO A 80 -11.47 -6.67 7.87
C PRO A 80 -11.29 -7.94 7.04
N VAL A 81 -11.97 -9.02 7.40
CA VAL A 81 -11.76 -10.35 6.78
C VAL A 81 -11.99 -10.37 5.27
N GLU A 82 -12.88 -9.49 4.78
CA GLU A 82 -13.23 -9.31 3.37
C GLU A 82 -12.14 -8.63 2.52
N ILE A 83 -11.14 -8.04 3.18
CA ILE A 83 -10.01 -7.43 2.48
C ILE A 83 -8.92 -8.46 2.24
N HIS A 84 -8.56 -8.58 0.97
CA HIS A 84 -7.51 -9.48 0.49
C HIS A 84 -6.36 -8.68 -0.11
N CYS A 85 -5.14 -9.17 0.10
CA CYS A 85 -3.95 -8.66 -0.57
C CYS A 85 -3.38 -9.81 -1.43
N SER A 86 -3.18 -9.53 -2.71
CA SER A 86 -2.58 -10.46 -3.66
C SER A 86 -1.49 -9.77 -4.43
N MET A 87 -0.44 -10.50 -4.78
CA MET A 87 0.58 -9.98 -5.70
C MET A 87 -0.03 -9.74 -7.08
N GLY A 88 -0.14 -8.48 -7.47
CA GLY A 88 -0.59 -8.10 -8.81
C GLY A 88 0.52 -8.22 -9.85
N LYS A 89 0.15 -8.51 -11.10
CA LYS A 89 1.04 -8.29 -12.25
C LYS A 89 0.78 -6.87 -12.76
N THR A 90 1.74 -5.97 -12.56
CA THR A 90 1.60 -4.60 -13.06
C THR A 90 1.98 -4.53 -14.52
N ALA A 91 1.04 -4.13 -15.38
CA ALA A 91 1.31 -3.66 -16.73
C ALA A 91 0.75 -2.25 -16.86
N ILE A 92 1.61 -1.27 -17.15
CA ILE A 92 1.18 0.10 -17.45
C ILE A 92 1.13 0.22 -18.97
N GLU A 93 -0.08 0.23 -19.52
CA GLU A 93 -0.29 0.67 -20.89
C GLU A 93 -0.34 2.20 -20.90
N ARG A 94 0.57 2.83 -21.65
CA ARG A 94 0.58 4.29 -21.84
C ARG A 94 -0.10 4.60 -23.17
N LYS A 95 -1.26 5.24 -23.11
CA LYS A 95 -1.92 5.83 -24.28
C LYS A 95 -1.66 7.33 -24.33
N SER A 96 -1.59 7.89 -25.54
CA SER A 96 -1.65 9.34 -25.73
C SER A 96 -3.01 9.89 -25.30
N VAL A 97 -3.10 11.21 -25.17
CA VAL A 97 -4.39 11.87 -24.92
C VAL A 97 -5.36 11.52 -26.05
N CYS A 98 -6.48 10.90 -25.70
CA CYS A 98 -7.54 10.56 -26.64
C CYS A 98 -8.41 11.80 -26.93
N THR A 99 -8.89 11.91 -28.16
CA THR A 99 -9.96 12.81 -28.54
C THR A 99 -11.31 12.33 -28.00
N PHE A 100 -12.31 13.22 -27.97
CA PHE A 100 -13.67 12.86 -27.56
C PHE A 100 -14.25 11.68 -28.36
N HIS A 101 -13.98 11.57 -29.65
CA HIS A 101 -14.54 10.49 -30.48
C HIS A 101 -13.90 9.13 -30.15
N GLU A 102 -12.63 9.10 -29.77
CA GLU A 102 -11.91 7.86 -29.45
C GLU A 102 -12.33 7.23 -28.11
N VAL A 103 -12.92 8.00 -27.19
CA VAL A 103 -13.38 7.49 -25.87
C VAL A 103 -14.81 6.92 -25.88
N VAL A 104 -15.62 7.22 -26.89
CA VAL A 104 -17.03 6.76 -27.00
C VAL A 104 -17.20 5.66 -28.06
N SER A 105 -16.11 5.26 -28.72
CA SER A 105 -16.06 4.19 -29.73
C SER A 105 -15.88 2.83 -29.07
#